data_AF-A0A2G9UGD0-F1
#
_entry.id   AF-A0A2G9UGD0-F1
#
_cell.length_a   1.000
_cell.length_b   1.000
_cell.length_c   1.000
_cell.angle_alpha   90.00
_cell.angle_beta   90.00
_cell.angle_gamma   90.00
#
_symmetry.space_group_name_H-M   'P 1'
#
loop_
_entity.id
_entity.type
_entity.pdbx_description
1 polymer ?
#
loop_
_entity_poly.entity_id
_entity_poly.type
_entity_poly.pdbx_seq_one_letter_code
_entity_poly.pdbx_strand_id
1 'polypeptide(L)' 'MVIGQKCWGLVWVTVAMHEKTSVTGVLVAMKGDGSHFLVDQLKTPIGVMDSAVLRTADTIIMTMDWDDVNRHK' A
#
# COMPACT_ATOMS: atom_id res chain seq x y z
N MET A 1 2.37 -20.99 0.73
CA MET A 1 1.07 -21.06 0.05
C MET A 1 0.07 -20.21 0.83
N VAL A 2 -0.06 -18.92 0.51
CA VAL A 2 -1.22 -18.12 0.95
C VAL A 2 -2.09 -17.98 -0.28
N ILE A 3 -3.13 -18.81 -0.34
CA ILE A 3 -4.05 -18.92 -1.47
C ILE A 3 -4.85 -17.62 -1.50
N GLY A 4 -4.72 -16.83 -2.57
CA GLY A 4 -5.59 -15.66 -2.83
C GLY A 4 -4.99 -14.27 -2.57
N GLN A 5 -3.67 -14.11 -2.44
CA GLN A 5 -3.03 -12.78 -2.45
C GLN A 5 -2.39 -12.51 -3.81
N LYS A 6 -2.74 -11.39 -4.47
CA LYS A 6 -1.99 -10.89 -5.63
C LYS A 6 -0.74 -10.17 -5.09
N CYS A 7 0.44 -10.77 -5.29
CA CYS A 7 1.71 -10.10 -5.08
C CYS A 7 1.93 -9.12 -6.24
N TRP A 8 1.78 -7.84 -5.96
CA TRP A 8 2.11 -6.78 -6.90
C TRP A 8 3.57 -6.43 -6.63
N GLY A 9 4.46 -6.60 -7.62
CA GLY A 9 5.88 -6.30 -7.44
C GLY A 9 6.07 -4.82 -7.15
N LEU A 10 6.75 -4.49 -6.04
CA LEU A 10 7.26 -3.16 -5.63
C LEU A 10 6.54 -1.95 -6.26
N VAL A 11 5.24 -1.79 -6.03
CA VAL A 11 4.46 -0.62 -6.50
C VAL A 11 4.40 0.41 -5.39
N TRP A 12 4.77 1.65 -5.68
CA TRP A 12 4.60 2.75 -4.72
C TRP A 12 3.13 3.15 -4.63
N VAL A 13 2.65 3.30 -3.40
CA VAL A 13 1.28 3.70 -3.10
C VAL A 13 1.25 4.88 -2.15
N THR A 14 0.35 5.81 -2.44
CA THR A 14 0.00 6.90 -1.53
C THR A 14 -1.42 6.67 -1.04
N VAL A 15 -1.57 6.62 0.28
CA VAL A 15 -2.82 6.34 0.96
C VAL A 15 -3.24 7.59 1.72
N ALA A 16 -4.42 8.10 1.38
CA ALA A 16 -5.10 9.14 2.15
C ALA A 16 -6.04 8.47 3.14
N MET A 17 -5.82 8.73 4.42
CA MET A 17 -6.61 8.21 5.53
C MET A 17 -7.50 9.30 6.12
N HIS A 18 -8.32 8.92 7.10
CA HIS A 18 -9.09 9.86 7.90
C HIS A 18 -8.18 10.90 8.58
N GLU A 19 -8.77 12.05 8.93
CA GLU A 19 -8.08 13.17 9.59
C GLU A 19 -7.00 13.88 8.75
N LYS A 20 -7.11 13.81 7.42
CA LYS A 20 -6.13 14.39 6.46
C LYS A 20 -4.72 13.81 6.61
N THR A 21 -4.61 12.60 7.15
CA THR A 21 -3.33 11.89 7.22
C THR A 21 -3.03 11.27 5.87
N SER A 22 -1.91 11.64 5.26
CA SER A 22 -1.37 10.98 4.08
C SER A 22 -0.14 10.15 4.45
N VAL A 23 -0.10 8.93 3.95
CA VAL A 23 1.02 8.00 4.14
C VAL A 23 1.43 7.44 2.79
N THR A 24 2.73 7.18 2.61
CA THR A 24 3.28 6.65 1.36
C THR A 24 4.12 5.42 1.65
N GLY A 25 4.01 4.37 0.86
CA GLY A 25 4.80 3.15 1.04
C GLY A 25 4.79 2.26 -0.20
N VAL A 26 5.27 1.03 -0.04
CA VAL A 26 5.34 0.04 -1.12
C VAL A 26 4.27 -1.02 -0.90
N LEU A 27 3.32 -1.14 -1.82
CA LEU A 27 2.30 -2.18 -1.77
C LEU A 27 2.93 -3.54 -2.08
N VAL A 28 2.84 -4.47 -1.13
CA VAL A 28 3.40 -5.81 -1.25
C VAL A 28 2.33 -6.82 -1.63
N ALA A 29 1.19 -6.74 -0.95
CA ALA A 29 0.10 -7.68 -1.12
C ALA A 29 -1.24 -7.03 -0.81
N MET A 30 -2.28 -7.51 -1.47
CA MET A 30 -3.65 -7.19 -1.14
C MET A 30 -4.40 -8.50 -0.94
N LYS A 31 -5.18 -8.60 0.14
CA LYS A 31 -6.06 -9.76 0.33
C LYS A 31 -7.05 -9.81 -0.83
N GLY A 32 -7.34 -11.00 -1.35
CA GLY A 32 -8.23 -11.16 -2.51
C GLY A 32 -9.65 -10.64 -2.30
N ASP A 33 -10.10 -10.48 -1.05
CA ASP A 33 -11.39 -9.84 -0.71
C ASP A 33 -11.33 -8.31 -0.64
N GLY A 34 -10.13 -7.73 -0.74
CA GLY A 34 -9.89 -6.30 -0.67
C GLY A 34 -10.16 -5.66 0.70
N SER A 35 -10.26 -6.45 1.77
CA SER A 35 -10.52 -5.92 3.12
C SER A 35 -9.32 -5.20 3.75
N HIS A 36 -8.11 -5.66 3.41
CA HIS A 36 -6.86 -5.07 3.86
C HIS A 36 -5.74 -5.34 2.86
N PHE A 37 -4.70 -4.53 2.97
CA PHE A 37 -3.50 -4.60 2.16
C PHE A 37 -2.25 -4.40 3.01
N LEU A 38 -1.16 -5.01 2.58
CA LEU A 38 0.15 -4.98 3.21
C LEU A 38 1.02 -3.95 2.50
N VAL A 39 1.57 -3.02 3.27
CA VAL A 39 2.46 -1.97 2.78
C VAL A 39 3.76 -2.01 3.57
N ASP A 40 4.88 -2.05 2.86
CA ASP A 40 6.21 -1.94 3.45
C ASP A 40 6.77 -0.52 3.31
N GLN A 41 7.73 -0.18 4.18
CA GLN A 41 8.37 1.14 4.23
C GLN A 41 7.35 2.28 4.28
N LEU A 42 6.30 2.11 5.10
CA LEU A 42 5.22 3.08 5.22
C LEU A 42 5.73 4.34 5.93
N LYS A 43 5.84 5.42 5.17
CA LYS A 43 6.22 6.75 5.63
C LYS A 43 4.99 7.44 6.19
N THR A 44 5.05 7.72 7.48
CA THR A 44 4.08 8.54 8.21
C THR A 44 4.73 9.87 8.60
N PRO A 45 3.95 10.90 8.94
CA PRO A 45 4.49 12.16 9.45
C PRO A 45 5.33 12.02 10.73
N ILE A 46 5.16 10.91 11.47
CA ILE A 46 5.85 10.64 12.74
C ILE A 46 7.14 9.85 12.51
N GLY A 47 7.20 9.03 11.46
CA GLY A 47 8.34 8.17 11.17
C GLY A 47 8.05 7.12 10.08
N VAL A 48 9.00 6.22 9.87
CA VAL A 48 8.89 5.13 8.89
C VAL A 48 8.60 3.83 9.62
N MET A 49 7.59 3.09 9.17
CA MET A 49 7.30 1.73 9.62
C MET A 49 7.80 0.73 8.58
N ASP A 50 8.52 -0.31 9.02
CA ASP A 50 9.06 -1.33 8.12
C ASP A 50 7.96 -2.09 7.37
N SER A 51 6.90 -2.48 8.07
CA SER A 51 5.73 -3.15 7.48
C SER A 51 4.46 -2.79 8.25
N ALA A 52 3.36 -2.59 7.53
CA ALA A 52 2.07 -2.24 8.08
C ALA A 52 0.93 -2.93 7.31
N VAL A 53 -0.12 -3.31 8.04
CA VAL A 53 -1.38 -3.79 7.46
C VAL A 53 -2.41 -2.66 7.56
N LEU A 54 -2.84 -2.15 6.41
CA LEU A 54 -3.84 -1.11 6.32
C LEU A 54 -5.19 -1.74 5.96
N ARG A 55 -6.23 -1.40 6.73
CA ARG A 55 -7.60 -1.79 6.40
C ARG A 55 -8.17 -0.82 5.39
N THR A 56 -8.89 -1.36 4.41
CA THR A 56 -9.56 -0.54 3.39
C THR A 56 -10.62 0.36 4.01
N ALA A 57 -11.22 -0.04 5.14
CA ALA A 57 -12.20 0.77 5.87
C ALA A 57 -11.61 2.07 6.47
N ASP A 58 -10.31 2.09 6.78
CA ASP A 58 -9.63 3.28 7.34
C ASP A 58 -8.99 4.14 6.23
N THR A 59 -9.11 3.70 4.98
CA THR A 59 -8.51 4.30 3.79
C THR A 59 -9.58 5.02 2.98
N ILE A 60 -9.39 6.32 2.72
CA ILE A 60 -10.31 7.11 1.89
C ILE A 60 -9.96 6.89 0.41
N ILE A 61 -8.70 7.12 0.06
CA ILE A 61 -8.19 6.97 -1.31
C ILE A 61 -6.83 6.28 -1.25
N MET A 62 -6.62 5.33 -2.16
CA MET A 62 -5.31 4.74 -2.42
C MET A 62 -4.95 5.03 -3.88
N THR A 63 -3.86 5.75 -4.08
CA THR A 63 -3.30 6.05 -5.40
C THR A 63 -2.08 5.18 -5.60
N MET A 64 -2.11 4.33 -6.63
CA MET A 64 -0.97 3.49 -7.02
C MET A 64 -0.22 4.17 -8.15
N ASP A 65 1.08 4.36 -7.96
CA ASP A 65 1.95 4.87 -9.02
C ASP A 65 2.59 3.70 -9.76
N TRP A 66 2.22 3.56 -11.03
CA TRP A 66 2.68 2.50 -11.92
C TRP A 66 3.90 2.90 -12.76
N ASP A 67 4.39 4.15 -12.65
CA ASP A 67 5.48 4.64 -13.50
C ASP A 67 6.79 3.88 -13.27
N ASP A 68 7.03 3.35 -12.06
CA ASP A 68 8.24 2.56 -11.77
C ASP A 68 8.23 1.16 -12.42
N VAL A 69 7.05 0.58 -12.66
CA VAL A 69 6.92 -0.73 -13.31
C VAL A 69 7.18 -0.63 -14.82
N ASN A 70 6.96 0.55 -15.41
CA ASN A 70 7.00 0.73 -16.86
C ASN A 70 8.35 1.24 -17.39
N ARG A 71 9.29 1.66 -16.53
CA ARG A 71 10.62 2.17 -16.92
C ARG A 71 11.67 1.10 -17.25
N HIS A 72 11.32 -0.19 -17.17
CA HIS A 72 12.22 -1.31 -17.48
C HIS A 72 11.86 -2.05 -18.79
N LYS A 73 11.33 -1.35 -19.79
CA LYS A 73 11.15 -1.89 -21.14
C LYS A 73 12.16 -1.33 -22.13
#